data_AF-A0A7S2SLZ6-F1
#
_entry.id   AF-A0A7S2SLZ6-F1
#
_cell.length_a   1.000
_cell.length_b   1.000
_cell.length_c   1.000
_cell.angle_alpha   90.00
_cell.angle_beta   90.00
_cell.angle_gamma   90.00
#
_symmetry.space_group_name_H-M   'P 1'
#
loop_
_entity.id
_entity.type
_entity.pdbx_description
1 polymer ?
#
loop_
_entity_poly.entity_id
_entity_poly.type
_entity_poly.pdbx_seq_one_letter_code
_entity_poly.pdbx_strand_id
1 'polypeptide(L)'
;LMGCLAESIQRRAVIRAEAATDEDYDEEQEAMDQLKGAEEEELQFNITQVIEAMVKTHGAAFLEVFARDWLSKLVEMSHEACLASDRKLANYIFCDIIEHCGEHAA
;
A
#
# COMPACT_ATOMS: atom_id res chain seq x y z
N LEU A 1 -4.01 11.17 -1.09
CA LEU A 1 -3.76 9.92 -0.34
C LEU A 1 -4.44 8.74 -1.03
N MET A 2 -5.74 8.49 -0.88
CA MET A 2 -6.38 7.24 -1.36
C MET A 2 -6.19 6.90 -2.84
N GLY A 3 -6.57 7.78 -3.78
CA GLY A 3 -6.34 7.55 -5.22
C GLY A 3 -4.85 7.32 -5.52
N CYS A 4 -3.99 8.18 -5.01
CA CYS A 4 -2.53 8.09 -5.15
C CYS A 4 -1.95 6.74 -4.68
N LEU A 5 -2.43 6.16 -3.57
CA LEU A 5 -2.02 4.81 -3.13
C LEU A 5 -2.52 3.72 -4.10
N ALA A 6 -3.80 3.76 -4.48
CA ALA A 6 -4.39 2.77 -5.38
C ALA A 6 -3.73 2.80 -6.78
N GLU A 7 -3.47 3.99 -7.30
CA GLU A 7 -2.75 4.23 -8.56
C GLU A 7 -1.29 3.78 -8.46
N SER A 8 -0.60 4.03 -7.34
CA SER A 8 0.77 3.57 -7.08
C SER A 8 0.89 2.05 -7.13
N ILE A 9 0.00 1.34 -6.42
CA ILE A 9 -0.10 -0.12 -6.46
C ILE A 9 -0.38 -0.60 -7.89
N GLN A 10 -1.33 0.04 -8.58
CA GLN A 10 -1.67 -0.31 -9.96
C GLN A 10 -0.48 -0.13 -10.91
N ARG A 11 0.27 0.98 -10.82
CA ARG A 11 1.45 1.23 -11.68
C ARG A 11 2.52 0.15 -11.49
N ARG A 12 2.87 -0.20 -10.24
CA ARG A 12 3.83 -1.30 -9.98
C ARG A 12 3.32 -2.67 -10.46
N ALA A 13 2.03 -2.93 -10.30
CA ALA A 13 1.43 -4.18 -10.76
C ALA A 13 1.43 -4.30 -12.30
N VAL A 14 1.19 -3.19 -13.00
CA VAL A 14 1.28 -3.10 -14.47
C VAL A 14 2.71 -3.28 -14.95
N ILE A 15 3.68 -2.51 -14.42
CA ILE A 15 5.11 -2.62 -14.77
C ILE A 15 5.61 -4.07 -14.61
N ARG A 16 5.26 -4.73 -13.49
CA ARG A 16 5.64 -6.12 -13.25
C ARG A 16 4.97 -7.11 -14.21
N ALA A 17 3.75 -6.83 -14.68
CA ALA A 17 3.06 -7.68 -15.64
C ALA A 17 3.65 -7.50 -17.05
N GLU A 18 3.95 -6.27 -17.45
CA GLU A 18 4.63 -5.93 -18.71
C GLU A 18 6.00 -6.62 -18.76
N ALA A 19 6.85 -6.41 -17.74
CA ALA A 19 8.17 -7.06 -17.58
C ALA A 19 8.14 -8.61 -17.51
N ALA A 20 6.97 -9.21 -17.28
CA ALA A 20 6.79 -10.67 -17.28
C ALA A 20 6.27 -11.22 -18.63
N THR A 21 6.05 -10.37 -19.62
CA THR A 21 5.48 -10.71 -20.93
C THR A 21 6.20 -10.09 -22.13
N ASP A 22 7.04 -9.08 -21.90
CA ASP A 22 7.86 -8.44 -22.93
C ASP A 22 9.11 -9.29 -23.23
N GLU A 23 9.31 -9.62 -24.50
CA GLU A 23 10.46 -10.42 -24.98
C GLU A 23 11.73 -9.55 -25.17
N ASP A 24 11.58 -8.22 -25.25
CA ASP A 24 12.67 -7.24 -25.41
C ASP A 24 13.11 -6.59 -24.07
N TYR A 25 12.60 -7.05 -22.91
CA TYR A 25 12.92 -6.49 -21.59
C TYR A 25 14.38 -6.73 -21.17
N ASP A 26 15.19 -5.67 -21.14
CA ASP A 26 16.64 -5.72 -20.92
C ASP A 26 17.12 -5.12 -19.58
N GLU A 27 18.44 -5.14 -19.35
CA GLU A 27 19.08 -4.63 -18.13
C GLU A 27 18.91 -3.10 -17.94
N GLU A 28 18.74 -2.31 -19.01
CA GLU A 28 18.54 -0.86 -18.91
C GLU A 28 17.09 -0.54 -18.53
N GLN A 29 16.12 -1.23 -19.14
CA GLN A 29 14.71 -1.15 -18.75
C GLN A 29 14.50 -1.65 -17.31
N GLU A 30 15.13 -2.76 -16.90
CA GLU A 30 15.05 -3.24 -15.52
C GLU A 30 15.60 -2.22 -14.53
N ALA A 31 16.77 -1.61 -14.80
CA ALA A 31 17.33 -0.58 -13.94
C ALA A 31 16.41 0.66 -13.82
N MET A 32 15.74 1.05 -14.91
CA MET A 32 14.76 2.14 -14.90
C MET A 32 13.51 1.79 -14.08
N ASP A 33 12.99 0.57 -14.18
CA ASP A 33 11.78 0.15 -13.46
C ASP A 33 12.04 -0.17 -11.97
N GLN A 34 13.24 -0.64 -11.62
CA GLN A 34 13.69 -0.69 -10.22
C GLN A 34 13.74 0.71 -9.60
N LEU A 35 14.23 1.73 -10.31
CA LEU A 35 14.30 3.11 -9.82
C LEU A 35 12.89 3.70 -9.58
N LYS A 36 11.98 3.58 -10.56
CA LYS A 36 10.57 3.97 -10.40
C LYS A 36 9.90 3.22 -9.23
N GLY A 37 10.20 1.93 -9.08
CA GLY A 37 9.70 1.10 -8.00
C GLY A 37 10.10 1.60 -6.61
N ALA A 38 11.32 2.13 -6.46
CA ALA A 38 11.80 2.72 -5.22
C ALA A 38 11.10 4.05 -4.89
N GLU A 39 10.87 4.93 -5.88
CA GLU A 39 10.11 6.17 -5.71
C GLU A 39 8.65 5.88 -5.28
N GLU A 40 8.02 4.86 -5.86
CA GLU A 40 6.69 4.39 -5.46
C GLU A 40 6.68 3.76 -4.06
N GLU A 41 7.74 3.06 -3.64
CA GLU A 41 7.86 2.53 -2.26
C GLU A 41 8.05 3.64 -1.22
N GLU A 42 8.83 4.69 -1.52
CA GLU A 42 8.93 5.87 -0.65
C GLU A 42 7.58 6.62 -0.55
N LEU A 43 6.88 6.81 -1.67
CA LEU A 43 5.55 7.41 -1.70
C LEU A 43 4.55 6.61 -0.85
N GLN A 44 4.54 5.28 -0.98
CA GLN A 44 3.68 4.42 -0.18
C GLN A 44 4.02 4.45 1.31
N PHE A 45 5.30 4.44 1.67
CA PHE A 45 5.74 4.58 3.05
C PHE A 45 5.23 5.90 3.66
N ASN A 46 5.42 7.02 2.96
CA ASN A 46 4.93 8.32 3.39
C ASN A 46 3.40 8.35 3.54
N ILE A 47 2.65 7.68 2.64
CA ILE A 47 1.20 7.52 2.79
C ILE A 47 0.86 6.73 4.06
N THR A 48 1.55 5.62 4.35
CA THR A 48 1.31 4.86 5.60
C THR A 48 1.61 5.66 6.86
N GLN A 49 2.70 6.45 6.91
CA GLN A 49 2.99 7.33 8.04
C GLN A 49 1.87 8.35 8.31
N VAL A 50 1.18 8.83 7.27
CA VAL A 50 0.01 9.71 7.42
C VAL A 50 -1.24 8.94 7.88
N ILE A 51 -1.43 7.68 7.46
CA ILE A 51 -2.51 6.81 7.97
C ILE A 51 -2.30 6.52 9.46
N GLU A 52 -1.10 6.06 9.83
CA GLU A 52 -0.66 5.82 11.21
C GLU A 52 -0.92 7.06 12.08
N ALA A 53 -0.55 8.26 11.61
CA ALA A 53 -0.79 9.51 12.32
C ALA A 53 -2.29 9.84 12.50
N MET A 54 -3.13 9.62 11.48
CA MET A 54 -4.59 9.81 11.60
C MET A 54 -5.21 8.80 12.57
N VAL A 55 -4.79 7.53 12.47
CA VAL A 55 -5.20 6.42 13.34
C VAL A 55 -4.81 6.70 14.80
N LYS A 56 -3.57 7.15 15.07
CA LYS A 56 -3.10 7.57 16.40
C LYS A 56 -3.81 8.81 16.96
N THR A 57 -4.19 9.76 16.10
CA THR A 57 -4.80 11.04 16.54
C THR A 57 -6.31 10.93 16.80
N HIS A 58 -7.00 10.01 16.12
CA HIS A 58 -8.46 9.92 16.14
C HIS A 58 -9.01 8.57 16.63
N GLY A 59 -8.16 7.54 16.74
CA GLY A 59 -8.53 6.21 17.19
C GLY A 59 -9.76 5.65 16.48
N ALA A 60 -10.66 5.04 17.25
CA ALA A 60 -11.90 4.44 16.73
C ALA A 60 -12.81 5.43 15.97
N ALA A 61 -12.68 6.76 16.12
CA ALA A 61 -13.45 7.72 15.31
C ALA A 61 -12.99 7.76 13.84
N PHE A 62 -11.76 7.33 13.53
CA PHE A 62 -11.27 7.18 12.17
C PHE A 62 -11.78 5.89 11.50
N LEU A 63 -12.09 4.84 12.29
CA LEU A 63 -12.53 3.54 11.76
C LEU A 63 -13.76 3.63 10.85
N GLU A 64 -14.75 4.48 11.12
CA GLU A 64 -15.95 4.56 10.27
C GLU A 64 -15.64 5.11 8.86
N VAL A 65 -14.79 6.15 8.80
CA VAL A 65 -14.33 6.74 7.52
C VAL A 65 -13.43 5.75 6.78
N PHE A 66 -12.53 5.10 7.53
CA PHE A 66 -11.61 4.12 7.00
C PHE A 66 -12.31 2.86 6.46
N ALA A 67 -13.17 2.23 7.26
CA ALA A 67 -13.82 0.97 6.91
C ALA A 67 -14.74 1.10 5.69
N ARG A 68 -15.39 2.25 5.52
CA ARG A 68 -16.24 2.55 4.36
C ARG A 68 -15.45 2.67 3.06
N ASP A 69 -14.31 3.37 3.07
CA ASP A 69 -13.62 3.79 1.83
C ASP A 69 -12.32 2.99 1.54
N TRP A 70 -11.75 2.27 2.52
CA TRP A 70 -10.40 1.67 2.44
C TRP A 70 -10.34 0.16 2.67
N LEU A 71 -11.19 -0.40 3.56
CA LEU A 71 -11.01 -1.76 4.08
C LEU A 71 -11.06 -2.84 3.00
N SER A 72 -11.91 -2.68 1.99
CA SER A 72 -11.96 -3.56 0.81
C SER A 72 -10.62 -3.59 0.06
N LYS A 73 -10.03 -2.42 -0.23
CA LYS A 73 -8.75 -2.31 -0.92
C LYS A 73 -7.60 -2.94 -0.13
N LEU A 74 -7.62 -2.86 1.20
CA LEU A 74 -6.58 -3.47 2.03
C LEU A 74 -6.72 -4.99 2.16
N VAL A 75 -7.96 -5.50 2.17
CA VAL A 75 -8.21 -6.94 2.02
C VAL A 75 -7.76 -7.43 0.65
N GLU A 76 -8.03 -6.69 -0.43
CA GLU A 76 -7.49 -6.99 -1.77
C GLU A 76 -5.95 -7.02 -1.77
N MET A 77 -5.28 -5.99 -1.24
CA MET A 77 -3.81 -5.91 -1.14
C MET A 77 -3.18 -7.05 -0.32
N SER A 78 -3.92 -7.61 0.65
CA SER A 78 -3.47 -8.74 1.47
C SER A 78 -3.45 -10.08 0.71
N HIS A 79 -4.10 -10.15 -0.46
CA HIS A 79 -4.24 -11.37 -1.25
C HIS A 79 -2.88 -11.92 -1.75
N GLU A 80 -2.75 -13.25 -1.81
CA GLU A 80 -1.48 -13.92 -2.16
C GLU A 80 -0.95 -13.57 -3.56
N ALA A 81 -1.85 -13.20 -4.48
CA ALA A 81 -1.50 -12.80 -5.85
C ALA A 81 -1.00 -11.34 -5.98
N CYS A 82 -1.14 -10.50 -4.96
CA CYS A 82 -0.60 -9.12 -4.96
C CYS A 82 0.92 -9.10 -4.78
N LEU A 83 1.56 -7.93 -4.85
CA LEU A 83 3.00 -7.83 -4.63
C LEU A 83 3.35 -8.11 -3.17
N ALA A 84 4.56 -8.61 -2.93
CA ALA A 84 5.05 -8.83 -1.57
C ALA A 84 5.19 -7.50 -0.79
N SER A 85 5.39 -6.37 -1.47
CA SER A 85 5.34 -5.03 -0.88
C SER A 85 3.90 -4.59 -0.56
N ASP A 86 2.92 -4.82 -1.44
CA ASP A 86 1.50 -4.53 -1.17
C ASP A 86 1.01 -5.25 0.10
N ARG A 87 1.31 -6.55 0.23
CA ARG A 87 0.94 -7.35 1.40
C ARG A 87 1.59 -6.86 2.70
N LYS A 88 2.86 -6.43 2.65
CA LYS A 88 3.53 -5.82 3.81
C LYS A 88 2.84 -4.52 4.20
N LEU A 89 2.55 -3.66 3.22
CA LEU A 89 1.90 -2.36 3.45
C LEU A 89 0.51 -2.53 4.07
N ALA A 90 -0.29 -3.48 3.57
CA ALA A 90 -1.58 -3.83 4.16
C ALA A 90 -1.45 -4.32 5.61
N ASN A 91 -0.48 -5.20 5.88
CA ASN A 91 -0.23 -5.70 7.24
C ASN A 91 0.20 -4.59 8.22
N TYR A 92 1.02 -3.63 7.79
CA TYR A 92 1.40 -2.49 8.65
C TYR A 92 0.16 -1.65 9.03
N ILE A 93 -0.66 -1.28 8.05
CA ILE A 93 -1.91 -0.53 8.30
C ILE A 93 -2.86 -1.31 9.22
N PHE A 94 -2.97 -2.64 9.06
CA PHE A 94 -3.76 -3.47 9.97
C PHE A 94 -3.18 -3.51 11.40
N CYS A 95 -1.86 -3.52 11.57
CA CYS A 95 -1.23 -3.39 12.88
C CYS A 95 -1.56 -2.06 13.56
N ASP A 96 -1.39 -0.93 12.87
CA ASP A 96 -1.68 0.41 13.40
C ASP A 96 -3.13 0.51 13.92
N ILE A 97 -4.08 -0.05 13.17
CA ILE A 97 -5.50 -0.04 13.51
C ILE A 97 -5.79 -0.93 14.72
N ILE A 98 -5.15 -2.10 14.83
CA ILE A 98 -5.30 -2.97 16.00
C ILE A 98 -4.69 -2.32 17.25
N GLU A 99 -3.56 -1.62 17.11
CA GLU A 99 -2.87 -0.93 18.21
C GLU A 99 -3.66 0.28 18.74
N HIS A 100 -4.32 1.05 17.87
CA HIS A 100 -4.93 2.34 18.24
C HIS A 100 -6.46 2.42 18.12
N CYS A 101 -7.14 1.36 17.69
CA CYS A 101 -8.60 1.34 17.59
C CYS A 101 -9.27 0.12 18.25
N GLY A 102 -8.51 -0.77 18.89
CA GLY A 102 -9.07 -1.84 19.73
C GLY A 102 -9.61 -1.33 21.07
N GLU A 103 -10.39 -2.15 21.78
CA GLU A 103 -11.00 -1.80 23.09
C GLU A 103 -10.00 -1.46 24.21
N HIS A 104 -8.71 -1.66 23.99
CA HIS A 104 -7.62 -1.39 24.92
C HIS A 104 -6.74 -0.19 24.48
N ALA A 105 -7.06 0.47 23.36
CA ALA A 105 -6.47 1.75 22.99
C ALA A 105 -7.06 2.85 23.88
N ALA A 106 -6.21 3.43 24.74
CA ALA A 106 -6.59 4.32 25.83
C ALA A 106 -6.28 5.80 25.55
#